data_AF-A0A0D0CWX1-F1
#
_entry.id   AF-A0A0D0CWX1-F1
#
_cell.length_a   1.000
_cell.length_b   1.000
_cell.length_c   1.000
_cell.angle_alpha   90.00
_cell.angle_beta   90.00
_cell.angle_gamma   90.00
#
_symmetry.space_group_name_H-M   'P 1'
#
loop_
_entity.id
_entity.type
_entity.pdbx_description
1 polymer ?
#
loop_
_entity_poly.entity_id
_entity_poly.type
_entity_poly.pdbx_seq_one_letter_code
_entity_poly.pdbx_strand_id
1 'polypeptide(L)' 'LEPLQGHSMHIRGTLGFLMCNISFETVKSKGHWKIDAFKLYLCKHTQILAIHMQKHPTLHKEFVCYTMPST' A
#
# COMPACT_ATOMS: atom_id res chain seq x y z
N LEU A 1 1.66 -6.81 24.63
CA LEU A 1 1.17 -6.25 23.35
C LEU A 1 0.07 -5.27 23.70
N GLU A 2 0.33 -3.98 23.63
CA GLU A 2 -0.74 -2.99 23.78
C GLU A 2 -1.69 -3.09 22.57
N PRO A 3 -3.01 -3.01 22.77
CA PRO A 3 -3.95 -3.06 21.67
C PRO A 3 -3.83 -1.74 20.90
N LEU A 4 -3.11 -1.77 19.78
CA LEU A 4 -2.92 -0.66 18.84
C LEU A 4 -4.27 -0.31 18.16
N GLN A 5 -5.15 0.38 18.89
CA GLN A 5 -6.51 0.70 18.48
C GLN A 5 -6.59 1.62 17.22
N GLY A 6 -5.46 2.17 16.75
CA GLY A 6 -5.34 2.90 15.49
C GLY A 6 -4.69 2.13 14.34
N HIS A 7 -4.01 1.01 14.59
CA HIS A 7 -3.23 0.31 13.54
C HIS A 7 -4.15 -0.37 12.51
N SER A 8 -5.25 -0.94 12.97
CA SER A 8 -6.30 -1.49 12.09
C SER A 8 -6.98 -0.41 11.24
N MET A 9 -7.13 0.82 11.76
CA MET A 9 -7.65 1.96 11.00
C MET A 9 -6.65 2.44 9.96
N HIS A 10 -5.36 2.54 10.30
CA HIS A 10 -4.29 2.85 9.36
C HIS A 10 -4.19 1.79 8.24
N ILE A 11 -4.30 0.50 8.59
CA ILE A 11 -4.31 -0.61 7.63
C ILE A 11 -5.50 -0.49 6.68
N ARG A 12 -6.72 -0.31 7.21
CA ARG A 12 -7.93 -0.30 6.38
C ARG A 12 -8.07 0.97 5.55
N GLY A 13 -7.64 2.11 6.09
CA GLY A 13 -7.59 3.39 5.37
C GLY A 13 -6.57 3.38 4.23
N THR A 14 -5.37 2.85 4.46
CA THR A 14 -4.33 2.71 3.42
C THR A 14 -4.82 1.85 2.26
N LEU A 15 -5.45 0.70 2.55
CA LEU A 15 -6.04 -0.15 1.52
C LEU A 15 -7.16 0.58 0.76
N GLY A 16 -8.02 1.30 1.47
CA GLY A 16 -9.10 2.09 0.87
C GLY A 16 -8.59 3.14 -0.10
N PHE A 17 -7.55 3.89 0.25
CA PHE A 17 -6.95 4.88 -0.66
C PHE A 17 -6.36 4.23 -1.91
N LEU A 18 -5.67 3.09 -1.78
CA LEU A 18 -5.13 2.36 -2.93
C LEU A 18 -6.23 1.81 -3.84
N MET A 19 -7.36 1.37 -3.28
CA MET A 19 -8.55 0.96 -4.04
C MET A 19 -9.32 2.13 -4.67
N CYS A 20 -9.09 3.36 -4.22
CA CYS A 20 -9.59 4.57 -4.86
C CYS A 20 -8.65 5.12 -5.94
N ASN A 21 -7.65 4.34 -6.37
CA ASN A 21 -6.68 4.73 -7.40
C ASN A 21 -5.86 5.98 -7.02
N ILE A 22 -5.65 6.20 -5.73
CA ILE A 22 -4.74 7.22 -5.22
C ILE A 22 -3.30 6.69 -5.32
N SER A 23 -2.35 7.56 -5.71
CA SER A 23 -0.94 7.17 -5.87
C SER A 23 -0.32 6.71 -4.55
N PHE A 24 0.64 5.79 -4.64
CA PHE A 24 1.35 5.22 -3.51
C PHE A 24 2.14 6.28 -2.75
N GLU A 25 2.75 7.28 -3.41
CA GLU A 25 3.40 8.41 -2.72
C GLU A 25 2.39 9.27 -1.92
N THR A 26 1.17 9.47 -2.42
CA THR A 26 0.13 10.21 -1.68
C THR A 26 -0.34 9.43 -0.46
N VAL A 27 -0.51 8.12 -0.58
CA VAL A 27 -0.90 7.25 0.55
C VAL A 27 0.23 7.17 1.59
N LYS A 28 1.47 7.03 1.13
CA LYS A 28 2.66 6.99 1.97
C LYS A 28 2.85 8.28 2.76
N SER A 29 2.70 9.44 2.11
CA SER A 29 2.79 10.76 2.77
C SER A 29 1.63 10.99 3.75
N LYS A 30 0.38 10.74 3.35
CA LYS A 30 -0.80 10.89 4.22
C LYS A 30 -0.79 9.94 5.42
N GLY A 31 -0.31 8.71 5.24
CA GLY A 31 -0.24 7.72 6.31
C GLY A 31 1.02 7.82 7.17
N HIS A 32 1.91 8.80 6.90
CA HIS A 32 3.20 8.95 7.56
C HIS A 32 4.01 7.63 7.59
N TRP A 33 3.90 6.84 6.52
CA TRP A 33 4.54 5.55 6.47
C TRP A 33 6.05 5.72 6.24
N LYS A 34 6.85 5.03 7.06
CA LYS A 34 8.27 4.81 6.72
C LYS A 34 8.34 3.92 5.48
N ILE A 35 9.33 4.16 4.61
CA ILE A 35 9.50 3.46 3.32
C ILE A 35 9.46 1.94 3.52
N ASP A 36 10.21 1.40 4.49
CA ASP A 36 10.30 -0.04 4.71
C ASP A 36 8.98 -0.64 5.24
N ALA A 37 8.29 0.10 6.12
CA ALA A 37 6.99 -0.30 6.65
C ALA A 37 5.91 -0.29 5.56
N PHE A 38 5.96 0.69 4.65
CA PHE A 38 5.05 0.78 3.52
C PHE A 38 5.27 -0.38 2.53
N LYS A 39 6.53 -0.66 2.16
CA LYS A 39 6.88 -1.81 1.30
C LYS A 39 6.42 -3.12 1.92
N LEU A 40 6.68 -3.34 3.21
CA LEU A 40 6.24 -4.54 3.92
C LEU A 40 4.71 -4.66 3.94
N TYR A 41 4.00 -3.55 4.13
CA TYR A 41 2.53 -3.50 4.07
C TYR A 41 2.02 -3.92 2.69
N LEU A 42 2.59 -3.36 1.62
CA LEU A 42 2.24 -3.69 0.23
C LEU A 42 2.46 -5.17 -0.05
N CYS A 43 3.63 -5.71 0.31
CA CYS A 43 3.93 -7.14 0.11
C CYS A 43 2.92 -8.04 0.85
N LYS A 44 2.56 -7.71 2.09
CA LYS A 44 1.57 -8.47 2.87
C LYS A 44 0.15 -8.42 2.29
N HIS A 45 -0.19 -7.36 1.56
CA HIS A 45 -1.54 -7.16 0.99
C HIS A 45 -1.57 -7.36 -0.53
N THR A 46 -0.51 -7.94 -1.12
CA THR A 46 -0.39 -8.15 -2.57
C THR A 46 -1.57 -8.92 -3.16
N GLN A 47 -2.07 -9.96 -2.48
CA GLN A 47 -3.18 -10.77 -2.99
C GLN A 47 -4.47 -9.96 -3.17
N ILE A 48 -4.78 -9.07 -2.21
CA ILE A 48 -5.96 -8.20 -2.26
C ILE A 48 -5.76 -7.10 -3.30
N LEU A 49 -4.54 -6.54 -3.35
CA LEU A 49 -4.19 -5.48 -4.29
C LEU A 49 -4.10 -5.97 -5.74
N ALA A 50 -3.75 -7.24 -5.98
CA ALA A 50 -3.61 -7.82 -7.32
C ALA A 50 -4.91 -7.74 -8.11
N ILE A 51 -6.05 -8.00 -7.47
CA ILE A 51 -7.38 -7.90 -8.10
C ILE A 51 -7.65 -6.47 -8.58
N HIS A 52 -7.19 -5.48 -7.80
CA HIS A 52 -7.34 -4.08 -8.14
C HIS A 52 -6.37 -3.65 -9.25
N MET A 53 -5.12 -4.10 -9.19
CA MET A 53 -4.06 -3.80 -10.17
C MET A 53 -4.37 -4.36 -11.56
N GLN A 54 -5.02 -5.51 -11.65
CA GLN A 54 -5.48 -6.06 -12.93
C GLN A 54 -6.46 -5.14 -13.65
N LYS A 55 -7.26 -4.36 -12.91
CA LYS A 55 -8.19 -3.36 -13.47
C LYS A 55 -7.53 -2.01 -13.75
N HIS A 56 -6.39 -1.73 -13.11
CA HIS A 56 -5.68 -0.45 -13.14
C HIS A 56 -4.18 -0.65 -13.42
N PRO A 57 -3.77 -0.79 -14.70
CA PRO A 57 -2.39 -1.13 -15.07
C PRO A 57 -1.34 -0.09 -14.65
N THR A 58 -1.74 1.17 -14.45
CA THR A 58 -0.88 2.24 -13.92
C THR A 58 -0.45 1.97 -12.48
N LEU A 59 -1.35 1.47 -11.63
CA LEU A 59 -1.04 1.10 -10.25
C LEU A 59 -0.12 -0.12 -10.18
N HIS A 60 -0.27 -1.05 -11.12
CA HIS A 60 0.61 -2.22 -11.21
C HIS A 60 2.08 -1.80 -11.45
N LYS A 61 2.31 -0.86 -12.36
CA LYS A 61 3.67 -0.34 -12.63
C LYS A 61 4.28 0.30 -11.38
N GLU A 62 3.52 1.13 -10.68
CA GLU A 62 3.98 1.80 -9.46
C GLU A 62 4.28 0.78 -8.35
N PHE A 63 3.42 -0.23 -8.18
CA PHE A 63 3.63 -1.32 -7.22
C PHE A 63 4.90 -2.11 -7.49
N VAL A 64 5.18 -2.45 -8.75
CA VAL A 64 6.42 -3.15 -9.13
C VAL A 64 7.64 -2.30 -8.77
N CYS A 65 7.62 -0.98 -9.02
CA CYS A 65 8.69 -0.08 -8.63
C CYS A 65 8.93 0.01 -7.11
N TYR A 66 7.88 -0.14 -6.28
CA TYR A 66 8.03 -0.10 -4.82
C TYR A 66 8.49 -1.43 -4.21
N THR A 67 8.01 -2.54 -4.75
CA THR A 67 8.16 -3.86 -4.13
C THR A 67 9.35 -4.65 -4.67
N MET A 68 9.75 -4.40 -5.92
CA MET A 68 10.95 -5.00 -6.48
C MET A 68 12.17 -4.15 -6.14
N PRO A 69 13.31 -4.75 -5.74
CA PRO A 69 14.55 -4.01 -5.67
C PRO A 69 14.93 -3.54 -7.08
N SER A 70 15.17 -2.24 -7.23
CA SER A 70 15.86 -1.72 -8.40
C SER A 70 17.25 -2.34 -8.45
N THR A 71 17.47 -3.24 -9.41
CA THR A 71 18.79 -3.77 -9.78
C THR A 71 19.78 -2.66 -10.08
#